data_AF-A0A1E3NRB7-F1
#
_entry.id   AF-A0A1E3NRB7-F1
#
_cell.length_a   1.000
_cell.length_b   1.000
_cell.length_c   1.000
_cell.angle_alpha   90.00
_cell.angle_beta   90.00
_cell.angle_gamma   90.00
#
_symmetry.space_group_name_H-M   'P 1'
#
loop_
_entity.id
_entity.type
_entity.pdbx_description
1 polymer ?
#
loop_
_entity_poly.entity_id
_entity_poly.type
_entity_poly.pdbx_seq_one_letter_code
_entity_poly.pdbx_strand_id
1 'polypeptide(L)'
;MSTSEAILVLIGGGHASGKKSGARILEEQLKLKFKDESLKIVMKDMEQYMSIDPKKTGSRSPYQFNFSDTKNDLEVLMNSDCDVIILYGLYALYDVEIVSMATVRVYIDCDADVRLGRWIKRDVLAAHSGKDRGTLELLKKAEKDKLEKLLDSYLTYSRSEMNTYIQDTKERADVILPKGADIAGFTLIIDGLQSLLIQKLEDSMHAATELQGQSARSYSTSSLNRETVIQNIKMLTPEPSVMSLTNDNFSNKNQIFYDAS
;
A
#
# COMPACT_ATOMS: atom_id res chain seq x y z
N MET A 1 0.56 -10.03 28.07
CA MET A 1 1.57 -9.24 27.35
C MET A 1 1.04 -9.03 25.95
N SER A 2 0.45 -7.87 25.68
CA SER A 2 0.01 -7.47 24.35
C SER A 2 1.21 -6.79 23.68
N THR A 3 2.09 -7.58 23.06
CA THR A 3 3.04 -7.02 22.10
C THR A 3 2.21 -6.45 20.96
N SER A 4 2.17 -5.12 20.82
CA SER A 4 1.42 -4.46 19.75
C SER A 4 1.94 -4.97 18.39
N GLU A 5 1.12 -5.79 17.71
CA GLU A 5 1.44 -6.37 16.41
C GLU A 5 1.77 -5.29 15.36
N ALA A 6 2.52 -5.64 14.31
CA ALA A 6 2.76 -4.73 13.19
C ALA A 6 1.48 -4.27 12.52
N ILE A 7 1.45 -3.00 12.10
CA ILE A 7 0.36 -2.49 11.27
C ILE A 7 0.49 -3.12 9.90
N LEU A 8 -0.48 -3.96 9.53
CA LEU A 8 -0.51 -4.60 8.22
C LEU A 8 -1.42 -3.83 7.28
N VAL A 9 -0.85 -3.29 6.21
CA VAL A 9 -1.58 -2.63 5.12
C VAL A 9 -1.56 -3.52 3.88
N LEU A 10 -2.75 -3.89 3.41
CA LEU A 10 -2.91 -4.65 2.16
C LEU A 10 -3.26 -3.70 1.01
N ILE A 11 -2.60 -3.85 -0.14
CA ILE A 11 -2.87 -3.04 -1.34
C ILE A 11 -3.18 -3.95 -2.54
N GLY A 12 -4.46 -4.08 -2.84
CA GLY A 12 -5.02 -4.86 -3.95
C GLY A 12 -5.34 -4.04 -5.20
N GLY A 13 -5.71 -4.73 -6.29
CA GLY A 13 -6.18 -4.13 -7.53
C GLY A 13 -5.58 -4.76 -8.80
N GLY A 14 -6.13 -4.40 -9.97
CA GLY A 14 -5.76 -5.00 -11.26
C GLY A 14 -4.33 -4.72 -11.74
N HIS A 15 -3.91 -5.41 -12.80
CA HIS A 15 -2.62 -5.15 -13.49
C HIS A 15 -2.44 -3.67 -13.82
N ALA A 16 -1.25 -3.13 -13.55
CA ALA A 16 -0.93 -1.72 -13.81
C ALA A 16 -1.90 -0.68 -13.20
N SER A 17 -2.68 -1.04 -12.16
CA SER A 17 -3.56 -0.11 -11.45
C SER A 17 -2.79 0.95 -10.65
N GLY A 18 -1.58 0.63 -10.20
CA GLY A 18 -0.74 1.51 -9.40
C GLY A 18 -0.31 0.92 -8.06
N LYS A 19 -0.66 -0.33 -7.71
CA LYS A 19 -0.35 -0.97 -6.42
C LYS A 19 1.06 -0.73 -5.90
N LYS A 20 2.07 -1.06 -6.70
CA LYS A 20 3.49 -0.91 -6.34
C LYS A 20 3.88 0.55 -6.12
N SER A 21 3.38 1.45 -6.97
CA SER A 21 3.59 2.89 -6.80
C SER A 21 2.91 3.40 -5.54
N GLY A 22 1.69 2.93 -5.24
CA GLY A 22 0.96 3.27 -4.03
C GLY A 22 1.65 2.78 -2.76
N ALA A 23 2.16 1.55 -2.76
CA ALA A 23 2.94 1.00 -1.67
C ALA A 23 4.21 1.83 -1.40
N ARG A 24 4.90 2.29 -2.45
CA ARG A 24 6.05 3.21 -2.34
C ARG A 24 5.65 4.59 -1.83
N ILE A 25 4.57 5.16 -2.34
CA ILE A 25 4.05 6.46 -1.86
C ILE A 25 3.73 6.36 -0.37
N LEU A 26 3.07 5.29 0.07
CA LEU A 26 2.79 5.04 1.48
C LEU A 26 4.07 4.96 2.31
N GLU A 27 5.05 4.16 1.89
CA GLU A 27 6.35 4.04 2.56
C GLU A 27 7.07 5.40 2.66
N GLU A 28 7.19 6.13 1.55
CA GLU A 28 7.86 7.42 1.48
C GLU A 28 7.16 8.47 2.35
N GLN A 29 5.84 8.56 2.28
CA GLN A 29 5.07 9.51 3.06
C GLN A 29 5.09 9.19 4.56
N LEU A 30 5.09 7.91 4.95
CA LEU A 30 5.31 7.51 6.34
C LEU A 30 6.70 7.98 6.80
N LYS A 31 7.77 7.65 6.07
CA LYS A 31 9.14 8.10 6.41
C LYS A 31 9.25 9.63 6.50
N LEU A 32 8.63 10.37 5.57
CA LEU A 32 8.62 11.83 5.56
C LEU A 32 7.85 12.41 6.75
N LYS A 33 6.67 11.88 7.04
CA LYS A 33 5.80 12.39 8.12
C LYS A 33 6.42 12.14 9.49
N PHE A 34 7.06 11.00 9.66
CA PHE A 34 7.71 10.62 10.91
C PHE A 34 9.17 11.09 11.03
N LYS A 35 9.74 11.72 9.97
CA LYS A 35 11.08 12.32 9.89
C LYS A 35 12.21 11.44 10.44
N ASP A 36 12.03 10.13 10.46
CA ASP A 36 12.94 9.22 11.15
C ASP A 36 13.17 7.95 10.33
N GLU A 37 14.45 7.59 10.18
CA GLU A 37 14.89 6.33 9.61
C GLU A 37 14.62 5.14 10.57
N SER A 38 14.17 5.41 11.79
CA SER A 38 13.89 4.39 12.80
C SER A 38 12.60 3.59 12.58
N LEU A 39 11.66 4.08 11.75
CA LEU A 39 10.41 3.38 11.48
C LEU A 39 10.65 2.19 10.54
N LYS A 40 10.45 0.99 11.08
CA LYS A 40 10.77 -0.26 10.39
C LYS A 40 9.60 -0.67 9.51
N ILE A 41 9.63 -0.19 8.27
CA ILE A 41 8.66 -0.53 7.23
C ILE A 41 9.18 -1.67 6.37
N VAL A 42 8.37 -2.71 6.18
CA VAL A 42 8.68 -3.84 5.29
C VAL A 42 7.66 -3.87 4.16
N MET A 43 8.12 -3.78 2.91
CA MET A 43 7.30 -3.98 1.73
C MET A 43 7.42 -5.41 1.19
N LYS A 44 6.29 -6.06 0.96
CA LYS A 44 6.21 -7.39 0.34
C LYS A 44 5.42 -7.34 -0.96
N ASP A 45 6.04 -7.80 -2.03
CA ASP A 45 5.39 -8.00 -3.32
C ASP A 45 4.83 -9.43 -3.35
N MET A 46 3.53 -9.57 -3.57
CA MET A 46 2.91 -10.89 -3.55
C MET A 46 3.47 -11.82 -4.63
N GLU A 47 4.06 -11.28 -5.70
CA GLU A 47 4.78 -12.07 -6.72
C GLU A 47 5.91 -12.93 -6.12
N GLN A 48 6.46 -12.57 -4.95
CA GLN A 48 7.50 -13.34 -4.25
C GLN A 48 6.99 -14.70 -3.75
N TYR A 49 5.68 -14.84 -3.54
CA TYR A 49 5.04 -16.09 -3.07
C TYR A 49 4.42 -16.89 -4.21
N MET A 50 4.72 -16.55 -5.47
CA MET A 50 4.24 -17.32 -6.60
C MET A 50 4.97 -18.66 -6.66
N SER A 51 4.22 -19.76 -6.63
CA SER A 51 4.74 -21.09 -6.91
C SER A 51 5.18 -21.15 -8.38
N ILE A 52 6.48 -21.29 -8.62
CA ILE A 52 7.01 -21.53 -9.97
C ILE A 52 6.67 -22.99 -10.34
N ASP A 53 5.47 -23.22 -10.88
CA ASP A 53 5.13 -24.49 -11.53
C ASP A 53 5.43 -24.37 -13.03
N PRO A 54 6.51 -25.01 -13.53
CA PRO A 54 6.88 -24.95 -14.95
C PRO A 54 5.77 -25.49 -15.88
N LYS A 55 4.86 -26.33 -15.36
CA LYS A 55 3.79 -27.00 -16.12
C LYS A 55 2.50 -26.20 -16.20
N LYS A 56 2.33 -25.14 -15.38
CA LYS A 56 1.18 -24.22 -15.40
C LYS A 56 1.55 -22.84 -15.97
N THR A 57 2.52 -22.82 -16.87
CA THR A 57 2.93 -21.66 -17.66
C THR A 57 1.77 -21.21 -18.55
N GLY A 58 0.92 -20.32 -18.03
CA GLY A 58 -0.20 -19.74 -18.78
C GLY A 58 -1.52 -19.62 -18.01
N SER A 59 -1.69 -20.34 -16.88
CA SER A 59 -2.80 -20.01 -15.98
C SER A 59 -2.51 -18.64 -15.35
N ARG A 60 -3.56 -17.85 -15.10
CA ARG A 60 -3.50 -16.56 -14.39
C ARG A 60 -4.57 -16.65 -13.32
N SER A 61 -4.19 -17.24 -12.19
CA SER A 61 -5.12 -17.66 -11.15
C SER A 61 -4.48 -17.58 -9.76
N PRO A 62 -5.27 -17.35 -8.70
CA PRO A 62 -4.77 -17.28 -7.33
C PRO A 62 -4.05 -18.57 -6.90
N TYR A 63 -4.39 -19.74 -7.47
CA TYR A 63 -3.73 -21.02 -7.19
C TYR A 63 -2.23 -21.09 -7.54
N GLN A 64 -1.71 -20.07 -8.21
CA GLN A 64 -0.27 -19.94 -8.45
C GLN A 64 0.46 -19.28 -7.29
N PHE A 65 -0.24 -18.84 -6.25
CA PHE A 65 0.33 -18.19 -5.08
C PHE A 65 0.20 -19.12 -3.88
N ASN A 66 1.27 -19.22 -3.10
CA ASN A 66 1.24 -19.94 -1.84
C ASN A 66 0.76 -19.00 -0.72
N PHE A 67 -0.55 -18.92 -0.53
CA PHE A 67 -1.16 -18.11 0.51
C PHE A 67 -0.79 -18.56 1.93
N SER A 68 -0.53 -19.86 2.13
CA SER A 68 -0.04 -20.37 3.42
C SER A 68 1.35 -19.83 3.73
N ASP A 69 2.27 -19.81 2.76
CA ASP A 69 3.59 -19.21 2.94
C ASP A 69 3.50 -17.70 3.15
N THR A 70 2.62 -17.02 2.39
CA THR A 70 2.37 -15.58 2.59
C THR A 70 1.90 -15.30 4.02
N LYS A 71 0.90 -16.04 4.50
CA LYS A 71 0.37 -15.90 5.86
C LYS A 71 1.45 -16.13 6.91
N ASN A 72 2.19 -17.24 6.81
CA ASN A 72 3.26 -17.55 7.76
C ASN A 72 4.33 -16.45 7.82
N ASP A 73 4.75 -15.91 6.67
CA ASP A 73 5.72 -14.81 6.62
C ASP A 73 5.16 -13.52 7.23
N LEU A 74 3.88 -13.20 6.99
CA LEU A 74 3.21 -12.06 7.63
C LEU A 74 3.12 -12.23 9.15
N GLU A 75 2.75 -13.41 9.65
CA GLU A 75 2.70 -13.70 11.09
C GLU A 75 4.08 -13.53 11.73
N VAL A 76 5.13 -14.03 11.10
CA VAL A 76 6.52 -13.85 11.58
C VAL A 76 6.89 -12.36 11.62
N LEU A 77 6.56 -11.60 10.58
CA LEU A 77 6.85 -10.17 10.53
C LEU A 77 6.04 -9.38 11.56
N MET A 78 4.76 -9.71 11.77
CA MET A 78 3.88 -9.06 12.74
C MET A 78 4.36 -9.24 14.18
N ASN A 79 5.00 -10.39 14.46
CA ASN A 79 5.62 -10.70 15.75
C ASN A 79 7.11 -10.30 15.85
N SER A 80 7.66 -9.67 14.80
CA SER A 80 9.03 -9.16 14.78
C SER A 80 9.10 -7.68 15.18
N ASP A 81 10.30 -7.11 15.22
CA ASP A 81 10.51 -5.68 15.46
C ASP A 81 10.21 -4.85 14.19
N CYS A 82 8.99 -5.01 13.65
CA CYS A 82 8.49 -4.29 12.47
C CYS A 82 7.31 -3.41 12.87
N ASP A 83 7.31 -2.16 12.41
CA ASP A 83 6.27 -1.19 12.72
C ASP A 83 5.11 -1.28 11.71
N VAL A 84 5.45 -1.35 10.42
CA VAL A 84 4.48 -1.37 9.32
C VAL A 84 4.88 -2.40 8.28
N ILE A 85 3.93 -3.26 7.89
CA ILE A 85 4.07 -4.20 6.79
C ILE A 85 3.13 -3.76 5.67
N ILE A 86 3.65 -3.62 4.45
CA ILE A 86 2.87 -3.28 3.27
C ILE A 86 2.93 -4.46 2.29
N LEU A 87 1.86 -5.25 2.22
CA LEU A 87 1.72 -6.31 1.23
C LEU A 87 0.91 -5.79 0.04
N TYR A 88 1.50 -5.81 -1.15
CA TYR A 88 0.81 -5.39 -2.37
C TYR A 88 0.82 -6.49 -3.42
N GLY A 89 -0.25 -6.59 -4.21
CA GLY A 89 -0.37 -7.66 -5.19
C GLY A 89 -1.76 -7.72 -5.82
N LEU A 90 -1.88 -8.45 -6.94
CA LEU A 90 -3.18 -8.66 -7.59
C LEU A 90 -4.17 -9.33 -6.64
N TYR A 91 -3.67 -10.27 -5.83
CA TYR A 91 -4.45 -11.09 -4.90
C TYR A 91 -4.25 -10.70 -3.43
N ALA A 92 -3.74 -9.50 -3.15
CA ALA A 92 -3.52 -9.02 -1.78
C ALA A 92 -4.79 -9.08 -0.93
N LEU A 93 -5.97 -8.96 -1.55
CA LEU A 93 -7.27 -9.00 -0.89
C LEU A 93 -8.06 -10.30 -1.19
N TYR A 94 -7.41 -11.30 -1.78
CA TYR A 94 -8.07 -12.53 -2.26
C TYR A 94 -8.26 -13.59 -1.18
N ASP A 95 -7.29 -13.78 -0.29
CA ASP A 95 -7.39 -14.79 0.77
C ASP A 95 -8.05 -14.20 2.02
N VAL A 96 -9.06 -14.88 2.56
CA VAL A 96 -9.85 -14.38 3.68
C VAL A 96 -9.07 -14.34 4.99
N GLU A 97 -8.11 -15.24 5.18
CA GLU A 97 -7.30 -15.29 6.40
C GLU A 97 -6.30 -14.12 6.39
N ILE A 98 -5.60 -13.89 5.26
CA ILE A 98 -4.72 -12.73 5.10
C ILE A 98 -5.49 -11.42 5.28
N VAL A 99 -6.68 -11.32 4.67
CA VAL A 99 -7.57 -10.15 4.81
C VAL A 99 -7.99 -9.90 6.26
N SER A 100 -8.14 -10.97 7.07
CA SER A 100 -8.53 -10.84 8.49
C SER A 100 -7.40 -10.34 9.40
N MET A 101 -6.14 -10.50 8.97
CA MET A 101 -4.96 -10.02 9.71
C MET A 101 -4.68 -8.52 9.48
N ALA A 102 -5.29 -7.93 8.45
CA ALA A 102 -4.97 -6.57 8.01
C ALA A 102 -5.54 -5.50 8.93
N THR A 103 -4.75 -4.47 9.21
CA THR A 103 -5.19 -3.24 9.86
C THR A 103 -5.97 -2.35 8.89
N VAL A 104 -5.49 -2.23 7.64
CA VAL A 104 -6.14 -1.46 6.57
C VAL A 104 -6.05 -2.20 5.24
N ARG A 105 -7.18 -2.28 4.54
CA ARG A 105 -7.31 -2.94 3.23
C ARG A 105 -7.62 -1.91 2.16
N VAL A 106 -6.67 -1.71 1.25
CA VAL A 106 -6.76 -0.71 0.20
C VAL A 106 -6.94 -1.40 -1.15
N TYR A 107 -7.96 -1.00 -1.91
CA TYR A 107 -8.12 -1.41 -3.30
C TYR A 107 -7.88 -0.23 -4.23
N ILE A 108 -6.91 -0.36 -5.14
CA ILE A 108 -6.66 0.66 -6.16
C ILE A 108 -7.50 0.37 -7.39
N ASP A 109 -8.55 1.19 -7.57
CA ASP A 109 -9.49 1.07 -8.67
C ASP A 109 -9.09 1.94 -9.86
N CYS A 110 -9.05 1.32 -11.03
CA CYS A 110 -8.57 1.97 -12.25
C CYS A 110 -9.15 1.28 -13.48
N ASP A 111 -9.61 2.09 -14.43
CA ASP A 111 -10.22 1.64 -15.67
C ASP A 111 -9.27 0.75 -16.48
N ALA A 112 -9.85 -0.21 -17.20
CA ALA A 112 -9.10 -1.24 -17.90
C ALA A 112 -8.21 -0.69 -19.02
N ASP A 113 -8.68 0.33 -19.74
CA ASP A 113 -7.96 1.05 -20.78
C ASP A 113 -6.79 1.88 -20.22
N VAL A 114 -7.00 2.57 -19.09
CA VAL A 114 -5.95 3.31 -18.38
C VAL A 114 -4.87 2.35 -17.90
N ARG A 115 -5.27 1.21 -17.31
CA ARG A 115 -4.36 0.14 -16.89
C ARG A 115 -3.57 -0.42 -18.08
N LEU A 116 -4.24 -0.76 -19.18
CA LEU A 116 -3.58 -1.27 -20.38
C LEU A 116 -2.60 -0.25 -20.96
N GLY A 117 -2.98 1.03 -21.05
CA GLY A 117 -2.10 2.10 -21.50
C GLY A 117 -0.87 2.27 -20.61
N ARG A 118 -1.02 2.18 -19.28
CA ARG A 118 0.10 2.17 -18.33
C ARG A 118 1.00 0.95 -18.52
N TRP A 119 0.41 -0.22 -18.75
CA TRP A 119 1.14 -1.46 -18.99
C TRP A 119 1.99 -1.38 -20.27
N ILE A 120 1.39 -0.94 -21.38
CA ILE A 120 2.11 -0.72 -22.65
C ILE A 120 3.26 0.26 -22.47
N LYS A 121 3.02 1.40 -21.81
CA LYS A 121 4.07 2.39 -21.52
C LYS A 121 5.24 1.79 -20.74
N ARG A 122 4.95 0.98 -19.72
CA ARG A 122 5.96 0.35 -18.85
C ARG A 122 6.77 -0.73 -19.57
N ASP A 123 6.10 -1.65 -20.26
CA ASP A 123 6.76 -2.88 -20.75
C ASP A 123 7.20 -2.79 -22.22
N VAL A 124 6.58 -1.90 -23.00
CA VAL A 124 6.93 -1.68 -24.41
C VAL A 124 7.80 -0.43 -24.56
N LEU A 125 7.34 0.73 -24.06
CA LEU A 125 7.95 2.03 -24.40
C LEU A 125 9.09 2.46 -23.47
N ALA A 126 9.06 2.11 -22.19
CA ALA A 126 10.11 2.53 -21.23
C ALA A 126 11.47 1.83 -21.46
N ALA A 127 11.55 0.83 -22.34
CA ALA A 127 12.77 0.10 -22.65
C ALA A 127 13.82 0.92 -23.44
N HIS A 128 13.50 2.15 -23.87
CA HIS A 128 14.27 2.91 -24.86
C HIS A 128 14.67 4.33 -24.44
N SER A 129 14.47 4.75 -23.19
CA SER A 129 14.82 6.10 -22.69
C SER A 129 16.33 6.43 -22.66
N GLY A 130 17.19 5.68 -23.38
CA GLY A 130 18.63 5.94 -23.41
C GLY A 130 19.42 5.26 -24.55
N LYS A 131 18.81 4.96 -25.71
CA LYS A 131 19.53 4.34 -26.85
C LYS A 131 19.45 5.19 -28.12
N ASP A 132 20.62 5.43 -28.71
CA ASP A 132 20.84 6.29 -29.87
C ASP A 132 20.05 5.89 -31.12
N ARG A 133 19.64 6.91 -31.87
CA ARG A 133 18.69 6.91 -32.99
C ARG A 133 19.12 6.11 -34.24
N GLY A 134 20.24 5.40 -34.20
CA GLY A 134 20.81 4.67 -35.35
C GLY A 134 20.09 3.36 -35.71
N THR A 135 19.29 2.80 -34.80
CA THR A 135 18.66 1.48 -34.97
C THR A 135 17.13 1.53 -35.07
N LEU A 136 16.58 2.60 -35.65
CA LEU A 136 15.16 2.94 -35.57
C LEU A 136 14.20 1.86 -36.13
N GLU A 137 14.64 1.07 -37.10
CA GLU A 137 13.78 0.06 -37.75
C GLU A 137 13.72 -1.27 -36.98
N LEU A 138 14.85 -1.73 -36.42
CA LEU A 138 14.86 -2.90 -35.53
C LEU A 138 14.21 -2.59 -34.17
N LEU A 139 14.35 -1.36 -33.68
CA LEU A 139 13.65 -0.89 -32.48
C LEU A 139 12.13 -0.93 -32.67
N LYS A 140 11.63 -0.44 -33.81
CA LYS A 140 10.20 -0.52 -34.17
C LYS A 140 9.68 -1.96 -34.28
N LYS A 141 10.48 -2.89 -34.82
CA LYS A 141 10.09 -4.31 -34.90
C LYS A 141 10.02 -4.96 -33.52
N ALA A 142 11.02 -4.74 -32.67
CA ALA A 142 11.04 -5.29 -31.31
C ALA A 142 9.91 -4.72 -30.44
N GLU A 143 9.58 -3.44 -30.59
CA GLU A 143 8.43 -2.81 -29.93
C GLU A 143 7.11 -3.41 -30.40
N LYS A 144 6.97 -3.64 -31.72
CA LYS A 144 5.80 -4.29 -32.30
C LYS A 144 5.61 -5.70 -31.74
N ASP A 145 6.65 -6.54 -31.74
CA ASP A 145 6.57 -7.91 -31.23
C ASP A 145 6.24 -7.95 -29.72
N LYS A 146 6.77 -7.00 -28.93
CA LYS A 146 6.42 -6.87 -27.51
C LYS A 146 4.98 -6.42 -27.31
N LEU A 147 4.51 -5.46 -28.09
CA LEU A 147 3.14 -4.98 -28.03
C LEU A 147 2.15 -6.10 -28.36
N GLU A 148 2.39 -6.84 -29.45
CA GLU A 148 1.55 -7.98 -29.85
C GLU A 148 1.47 -9.02 -28.74
N LYS A 149 2.60 -9.41 -28.14
CA LYS A 149 2.63 -10.36 -27.01
C LYS A 149 1.89 -9.86 -25.77
N LEU A 150 2.02 -8.57 -25.45
CA LEU A 150 1.33 -7.98 -24.31
C LEU A 150 -0.18 -7.95 -24.55
N LEU A 151 -0.62 -7.53 -25.75
CA LEU A 151 -2.03 -7.50 -26.11
C LEU A 151 -2.64 -8.89 -26.11
N ASP A 152 -1.94 -9.89 -26.66
CA ASP A 152 -2.36 -11.29 -26.59
C ASP A 152 -2.50 -11.76 -25.14
N SER A 153 -1.50 -11.47 -24.29
CA SER A 153 -1.56 -11.81 -22.86
C SER A 153 -2.75 -11.14 -22.16
N TYR A 154 -3.05 -9.89 -22.51
CA TYR A 154 -4.16 -9.14 -21.93
C TYR A 154 -5.52 -9.70 -22.34
N LEU A 155 -5.71 -9.96 -23.63
CA LEU A 155 -6.98 -10.45 -24.19
C LEU A 155 -7.24 -11.90 -23.79
N THR A 156 -6.20 -12.73 -23.76
CA THR A 156 -6.32 -14.17 -23.49
C THR A 156 -6.42 -14.46 -22.00
N TYR A 157 -5.67 -13.73 -21.15
CA TYR A 157 -5.58 -14.07 -19.72
C TYR A 157 -5.98 -12.93 -18.78
N SER A 158 -5.33 -11.77 -18.86
CA SER A 158 -5.44 -10.74 -17.82
C SER A 158 -6.86 -10.18 -17.63
N ARG A 159 -7.64 -10.09 -18.72
CA ARG A 159 -9.04 -9.65 -18.65
C ARG A 159 -9.92 -10.65 -17.89
N SER A 160 -9.76 -11.94 -18.18
CA SER A 160 -10.49 -13.00 -17.50
C SER A 160 -10.10 -13.10 -16.03
N GLU A 161 -8.80 -13.04 -15.74
CA GLU A 161 -8.25 -13.02 -14.38
C GLU A 161 -8.80 -11.87 -13.54
N MET A 162 -8.85 -10.66 -14.13
CA MET A 162 -9.41 -9.48 -13.47
C MET A 162 -10.86 -9.72 -13.05
N ASN A 163 -11.69 -10.14 -14.00
CA ASN A 163 -13.13 -10.30 -13.78
C ASN A 163 -13.45 -11.48 -12.86
N THR A 164 -12.64 -12.54 -12.89
CA THR A 164 -12.93 -13.78 -12.15
C THR A 164 -12.42 -13.74 -10.72
N TYR A 165 -11.29 -13.06 -10.46
CA TYR A 165 -10.57 -13.21 -9.20
C TYR A 165 -10.18 -11.90 -8.51
N ILE A 166 -10.05 -10.79 -9.24
CA ILE A 166 -9.46 -9.56 -8.68
C ILE A 166 -10.54 -8.51 -8.39
N GLN A 167 -11.45 -8.27 -9.33
CA GLN A 167 -12.40 -7.16 -9.25
C GLN A 167 -13.28 -7.22 -8.01
N ASP A 168 -13.81 -8.40 -7.68
CA ASP A 168 -14.74 -8.58 -6.56
C ASP A 168 -14.03 -8.48 -5.20
N THR A 169 -12.70 -8.62 -5.15
CA THR A 169 -11.94 -8.38 -3.90
C THR A 169 -12.02 -6.93 -3.42
N LYS A 170 -12.49 -6.01 -4.29
CA LYS A 170 -12.83 -4.63 -3.94
C LYS A 170 -13.85 -4.54 -2.79
N GLU A 171 -14.77 -5.51 -2.69
CA GLU A 171 -15.79 -5.54 -1.62
C GLU A 171 -15.20 -5.75 -0.22
N ARG A 172 -13.96 -6.25 -0.14
CA ARG A 172 -13.23 -6.50 1.12
C ARG A 172 -12.34 -5.34 1.53
N ALA A 173 -12.31 -4.27 0.74
CA ALA A 173 -11.48 -3.11 1.01
C ALA A 173 -12.16 -2.15 2.00
N ASP A 174 -11.37 -1.62 2.93
CA ASP A 174 -11.80 -0.52 3.80
C ASP A 174 -11.74 0.81 3.03
N VAL A 175 -10.77 0.94 2.10
CA VAL A 175 -10.56 2.14 1.27
C VAL A 175 -10.43 1.78 -0.20
N ILE A 176 -11.18 2.46 -1.06
CA ILE A 176 -11.04 2.37 -2.51
C ILE A 176 -10.41 3.66 -3.04
N LEU A 177 -9.24 3.55 -3.67
CA LEU A 177 -8.55 4.68 -4.29
C LEU A 177 -8.83 4.72 -5.79
N PRO A 178 -9.60 5.70 -6.29
CA PRO A 178 -9.91 5.81 -7.71
C PRO A 178 -8.70 6.34 -8.50
N LYS A 179 -8.65 6.05 -9.80
CA LYS A 179 -7.68 6.59 -10.79
C LYS A 179 -6.21 6.18 -10.56
N GLY A 180 -5.93 5.32 -9.59
CA GLY A 180 -4.60 4.77 -9.35
C GLY A 180 -3.99 5.20 -8.01
N ALA A 181 -2.65 5.20 -7.97
CA ALA A 181 -1.91 5.59 -6.77
C ALA A 181 -1.81 7.11 -6.66
N ASP A 182 -2.85 7.74 -6.12
CA ASP A 182 -2.90 9.18 -5.84
C ASP A 182 -2.33 9.51 -4.46
N ILE A 183 -1.49 10.55 -4.39
CA ILE A 183 -0.80 10.95 -3.16
C ILE A 183 -1.81 11.37 -2.09
N ALA A 184 -2.83 12.15 -2.46
CA ALA A 184 -3.82 12.64 -1.50
C ALA A 184 -4.58 11.48 -0.82
N GLY A 185 -4.91 10.43 -1.57
CA GLY A 185 -5.54 9.22 -1.03
C GLY A 185 -4.66 8.51 0.00
N PHE A 186 -3.36 8.37 -0.28
CA PHE A 186 -2.42 7.78 0.66
C PHE A 186 -2.14 8.67 1.87
N THR A 187 -2.15 10.00 1.71
CA THR A 187 -2.05 10.93 2.84
C THR A 187 -3.19 10.71 3.84
N LEU A 188 -4.43 10.57 3.37
CA LEU A 188 -5.58 10.30 4.25
C LEU A 188 -5.45 8.97 5.00
N ILE A 189 -4.95 7.92 4.33
CA ILE A 189 -4.68 6.63 4.97
C ILE A 189 -3.63 6.80 6.08
N ILE A 190 -2.56 7.55 5.83
CA ILE A 190 -1.50 7.81 6.81
C ILE A 190 -2.00 8.62 8.00
N ASP A 191 -2.87 9.59 7.77
CA ASP A 191 -3.52 10.36 8.84
C ASP A 191 -4.33 9.43 9.75
N GLY A 192 -5.07 8.47 9.18
CA GLY A 192 -5.81 7.47 9.93
C GLY A 192 -4.92 6.48 10.70
N LEU A 193 -3.74 6.14 10.16
CA LEU A 193 -2.78 5.23 10.81
C LEU A 193 -1.95 5.91 11.91
N GLN A 194 -1.94 7.24 11.97
CA GLN A 194 -1.06 7.98 12.86
C GLN A 194 -1.26 7.64 14.34
N SER A 195 -2.50 7.60 14.82
CA SER A 195 -2.81 7.30 16.22
C SER A 195 -2.36 5.88 16.61
N LEU A 196 -2.62 4.90 15.74
CA LEU A 196 -2.21 3.51 15.93
C LEU A 196 -0.69 3.38 15.99
N LEU A 197 0.03 4.09 15.12
CA LEU A 197 1.49 4.09 15.10
C LEU A 197 2.08 4.70 16.39
N ILE A 198 1.54 5.83 16.87
CA ILE A 198 2.00 6.44 18.12
C ILE A 198 1.84 5.47 19.28
N GLN A 199 0.62 4.91 19.44
CA GLN A 199 0.31 4.01 20.53
C GLN A 199 1.24 2.79 20.51
N LYS A 200 1.45 2.21 19.33
CA LYS A 200 2.39 1.09 19.16
C LYS A 200 3.81 1.44 19.59
N LEU A 201 4.31 2.61 19.18
CA LEU A 201 5.67 3.05 19.51
C LEU A 201 5.82 3.29 21.02
N GLU A 202 4.80 3.84 21.67
CA GLU A 202 4.75 4.02 23.13
C GLU A 202 4.73 2.68 23.87
N ASP A 203 3.90 1.72 23.46
CA ASP A 203 3.81 0.40 24.07
C ASP A 203 5.14 -0.37 23.96
N SER A 204 5.79 -0.28 22.79
CA SER A 204 7.10 -0.91 22.54
C SER A 204 8.21 -0.32 23.42
N MET A 205 8.11 0.98 23.72
CA MET A 205 9.02 1.69 24.62
C MET A 205 8.82 1.32 26.10
N HIS A 206 7.56 1.25 26.55
CA HIS A 206 7.23 0.83 27.91
C HIS A 206 7.70 -0.61 28.18
N ALA A 207 7.46 -1.53 27.25
CA ALA A 207 7.96 -2.90 27.34
C ALA A 207 9.49 -2.98 27.45
N ALA A 208 10.23 -2.16 26.69
CA ALA A 208 11.69 -2.11 26.77
C ALA A 208 12.19 -1.58 28.12
N THR A 209 11.49 -0.59 28.70
CA THR A 209 11.84 0.01 29.99
C THR A 209 11.55 -0.93 31.16
N GLU A 210 10.46 -1.71 31.11
CA GLU A 210 10.13 -2.73 32.11
C GLU A 210 11.17 -3.88 32.13
N LEU A 211 11.64 -4.31 30.97
CA LEU A 211 12.69 -5.33 30.85
C LEU A 211 14.05 -4.82 31.36
N GLN A 212 14.35 -3.53 31.17
CA GLN A 212 15.57 -2.89 31.68
C GLN A 212 15.49 -2.55 33.18
N GLY A 213 14.29 -2.35 33.75
CA GLY A 213 14.10 -2.17 35.19
C GLY A 213 14.53 -3.37 36.04
N GLN A 214 14.66 -4.56 35.42
CA GLN A 214 15.13 -5.79 36.07
C GLN A 214 16.63 -6.07 35.88
N SER A 215 17.36 -5.31 35.05
CA SER A 215 18.80 -5.48 34.84
C SER A 215 19.50 -4.14 34.65
N ALA A 216 20.43 -3.82 35.55
CA ALA A 216 21.00 -2.48 35.74
C ALA A 216 21.46 -1.74 34.46
N ARG A 217 21.07 -0.46 34.40
CA ARG A 217 21.57 0.67 33.58
C ARG A 217 22.58 0.33 32.47
N SER A 218 22.06 0.10 31.27
CA SER A 218 22.77 0.39 30.03
C SER A 218 21.83 1.18 29.12
N TYR A 219 22.12 2.47 28.92
CA TYR A 219 21.36 3.31 27.99
C TYR A 219 21.63 2.83 26.56
N SER A 220 20.71 2.05 25.98
CA SER A 220 20.77 1.68 24.57
C SER A 220 20.44 2.90 23.69
N THR A 221 21.25 3.14 22.67
CA THR A 221 21.10 4.26 21.72
C THR A 221 19.84 4.18 20.85
N SER A 222 19.18 3.02 20.77
CA SER A 222 17.95 2.81 19.99
C SER A 222 16.68 3.40 20.63
N SER A 223 16.61 3.52 21.96
CA SER A 223 15.44 4.07 22.65
C SER A 223 15.32 5.59 22.50
N LEU A 224 16.46 6.29 22.41
CA LEU A 224 16.52 7.74 22.18
C LEU A 224 15.87 8.17 20.86
N ASN A 225 15.94 7.33 19.82
CA ASN A 225 15.30 7.62 18.54
C ASN A 225 13.77 7.52 18.64
N ARG A 226 13.24 6.46 19.28
CA ARG A 226 11.79 6.27 19.44
C ARG A 226 11.12 7.36 20.28
N GLU A 227 11.78 7.85 21.34
CA GLU A 227 11.30 9.01 22.12
C GLU A 227 11.15 10.25 21.24
N THR A 228 12.16 10.49 20.39
CA THR A 228 12.18 11.61 19.45
C THR A 228 11.06 11.48 18.43
N VAL A 229 10.77 10.27 17.94
CA VAL A 229 9.61 10.00 17.06
C VAL A 229 8.32 10.38 17.75
N ILE A 230 8.04 9.83 18.93
CA ILE A 230 6.77 10.06 19.63
C ILE A 230 6.57 11.56 19.94
N GLN A 231 7.62 12.25 20.39
CA GLN A 231 7.55 13.69 20.63
C GLN A 231 7.25 14.47 19.34
N ASN A 232 7.94 14.15 18.24
CA ASN A 232 7.68 14.78 16.95
C ASN A 232 6.23 14.53 16.49
N ILE A 233 5.68 13.35 16.73
CA ILE A 233 4.30 13.05 16.33
C ILE A 233 3.27 13.79 17.19
N LYS A 234 3.45 13.84 18.51
CA LYS A 234 2.55 14.60 19.40
C LYS A 234 2.53 16.08 19.06
N MET A 235 3.63 16.63 18.55
CA MET A 235 3.67 18.01 18.07
C MET A 235 3.00 18.22 16.69
N LEU A 236 2.78 17.16 15.91
CA LEU A 236 2.09 17.21 14.61
C LEU A 236 0.56 17.11 14.73
N THR A 237 0.03 16.64 15.87
CA THR A 237 -1.39 16.70 16.18
C THR A 237 -1.69 17.98 16.97
N PRO A 238 -2.22 19.05 16.35
CA PRO A 238 -2.93 20.04 17.16
C PRO A 238 -4.11 19.29 17.76
N GLU A 239 -4.19 19.20 19.09
CA GLU A 239 -5.48 18.86 19.70
C GLU A 239 -6.53 19.79 19.10
N PRO A 240 -7.69 19.29 18.65
CA PRO A 240 -8.76 20.17 18.24
C PRO A 240 -9.14 20.99 19.47
N SER A 241 -8.67 22.23 19.54
CA SER A 241 -9.05 23.13 20.60
C SER A 241 -10.56 23.34 20.47
N VAL A 242 -11.28 23.00 21.53
CA VAL A 242 -12.75 23.12 21.61
C VAL A 242 -13.21 24.59 21.60
N MET A 243 -12.35 25.53 21.18
CA MET A 243 -12.55 26.98 21.27
C MET A 243 -12.88 27.69 19.95
N SER A 244 -13.39 27.01 18.92
CA SER A 244 -13.92 27.73 17.73
C SER A 244 -15.22 27.20 17.10
N LEU A 245 -16.03 26.45 17.85
CA LEU A 245 -17.40 26.08 17.41
C LEU A 245 -18.45 27.20 17.61
N THR A 246 -18.06 28.48 17.45
CA THR A 246 -19.02 29.61 17.50
C THR A 246 -19.10 30.42 16.21
N ASN A 247 -18.39 30.02 15.15
CA ASN A 247 -18.52 30.66 13.84
C ASN A 247 -19.26 29.76 12.84
N ASP A 248 -20.55 29.61 13.08
CA ASP A 248 -21.48 29.05 12.10
C ASP A 248 -21.65 30.02 10.93
N ASN A 249 -21.25 29.59 9.73
CA ASN A 249 -21.40 30.29 8.45
C ASN A 249 -22.87 30.35 7.95
N PHE A 250 -23.85 30.40 8.84
CA PHE A 250 -25.28 30.43 8.52
C PHE A 250 -25.82 31.81 8.09
N SER A 251 -24.96 32.82 7.94
CA SER A 251 -25.37 34.19 7.58
C SER A 251 -25.01 34.61 6.14
N ASN A 252 -24.87 33.65 5.22
CA ASN A 252 -24.67 34.00 3.80
C ASN A 252 -26.02 34.37 3.15
N LYS A 253 -26.35 35.67 3.12
CA LYS A 253 -27.61 36.27 2.65
C LYS A 253 -27.93 36.14 1.14
N ASN A 254 -27.27 35.24 0.40
CA ASN A 254 -27.44 35.11 -1.05
C ASN A 254 -27.78 33.67 -1.50
N GLN A 255 -28.87 33.09 -1.00
CA GLN A 255 -29.48 31.91 -1.64
C GLN A 255 -30.90 32.25 -2.08
N ILE A 256 -31.07 32.37 -3.40
CA ILE A 256 -32.37 32.40 -4.07
C ILE A 256 -32.81 30.94 -4.20
N PHE A 257 -33.86 30.56 -3.49
CA PHE A 257 -34.51 29.27 -3.65
C PHE A 257 -35.50 29.36 -4.82
N TYR A 258 -35.37 28.47 -5.80
CA TYR A 258 -36.42 28.24 -6.78
C TYR A 258 -37.35 27.17 -6.22
N ASP A 259 -38.57 27.56 -5.88
CA ASP A 259 -39.63 26.60 -5.55
C ASP A 259 -40.08 25.88 -6.83
N ALA A 260 -40.09 24.55 -6.77
CA ALA A 260 -40.65 23.71 -7.80
C ALA A 260 -42.17 23.59 -7.58
N SER A 261 -42.93 24.16 -8.52
CA SER A 261 -44.35 23.88 -8.76
C SER A 261 -44.52 23.07 -10.02
#